data_AF-A0A258CKB6-F1
#
_entry.id   AF-A0A258CKB6-F1
#
_cell.length_a   1.000
_cell.length_b   1.000
_cell.length_c   1.000
_cell.angle_alpha   90.00
_cell.angle_beta   90.00
_cell.angle_gamma   90.00
#
_symmetry.space_group_name_H-M   'P 1'
#
loop_
_entity.id
_entity.type
_entity.pdbx_description
1 polymer ?
#
loop_
_entity_poly.entity_id
_entity_poly.type
_entity_poly.pdbx_seq_one_letter_code
_entity_poly.pdbx_strand_id
1 'polypeptide(L)'
;MATAAKVGTNMTGVQMSPKDTKSLLEAVEQIRPDVPGNEKGAMLERVKRTEEAERIGSVPVPGSAKGMLKTTFDKALGKHPEILIDKLGERLAFERSGVRLYDAMIAKAKALEDANSDLIQVLKHIRDEEFEHMNLVREAIETLGADPTAMTPCADVAGVKSMGVMEVLTDPRTNVAQGMGALLTIELEDNAAWELLIELAEAGGHPNIAKSFHKAKEQEDDHLVKIKTLVRRDLIVQIK
;
A
#
# COMPACT_ATOMS: atom_id res chain seq x y z
N MET A 1 26.71 1.02 -3.39
CA MET A 1 25.28 1.21 -3.70
C MET A 1 24.84 0.13 -4.68
N ALA A 2 23.68 -0.50 -4.48
CA ALA A 2 23.19 -1.56 -5.36
C ALA A 2 22.67 -0.94 -6.67
N THR A 3 23.19 -1.41 -7.81
CA THR A 3 22.82 -0.89 -9.14
C THR A 3 22.11 -1.96 -9.97
N ALA A 4 22.58 -3.21 -9.93
CA ALA A 4 21.99 -4.35 -10.62
C ALA A 4 22.19 -5.63 -9.81
N ALA A 5 21.42 -6.67 -10.16
CA ALA A 5 21.67 -8.01 -9.64
C ALA A 5 23.06 -8.50 -10.09
N LYS A 6 23.84 -9.06 -9.17
CA LYS A 6 25.17 -9.60 -9.46
C LYS A 6 25.27 -11.03 -8.97
N VAL A 7 25.91 -11.90 -9.75
CA VAL A 7 26.37 -13.19 -9.25
C VAL A 7 27.40 -12.92 -8.17
N GLY A 8 27.25 -13.57 -7.02
CA GLY A 8 28.12 -13.39 -5.87
C GLY A 8 27.97 -14.50 -4.86
N THR A 9 28.66 -14.37 -3.73
CA THR A 9 28.63 -15.34 -2.64
C THR A 9 27.32 -15.23 -1.86
N ASN A 10 26.25 -15.79 -2.42
CA ASN A 10 25.01 -15.98 -1.70
C ASN A 10 25.24 -17.05 -0.62
N MET A 11 25.06 -16.68 0.65
CA MET A 11 25.19 -17.61 1.79
C MET A 11 23.97 -18.51 1.99
N THR A 12 22.99 -18.41 1.07
CA THR A 12 21.80 -19.27 1.00
C THR A 12 21.89 -20.19 -0.22
N GLY A 13 21.26 -21.37 -0.12
CA GLY A 13 21.24 -22.40 -1.16
C GLY A 13 22.14 -23.60 -0.83
N VAL A 14 21.53 -24.79 -0.70
CA VAL A 14 22.21 -26.04 -0.31
C VAL A 14 23.36 -26.44 -1.25
N GLN A 15 23.30 -26.01 -2.52
CA GLN A 15 24.33 -26.27 -3.52
C GLN A 15 25.67 -25.58 -3.19
N MET A 16 25.64 -24.50 -2.42
CA MET A 16 26.84 -23.75 -2.03
C MET A 16 27.54 -24.34 -0.79
N SER A 17 26.89 -25.25 -0.05
CA SER A 17 27.51 -25.98 1.07
C SER A 17 27.06 -27.45 1.15
N PRO A 18 27.59 -28.33 0.28
CA PRO A 18 27.19 -29.73 0.24
C PRO A 18 27.58 -30.52 1.50
N LYS A 19 28.66 -30.13 2.19
CA LYS A 19 29.08 -30.77 3.44
C LYS A 19 28.11 -30.47 4.57
N ASP A 20 27.78 -29.20 4.80
CA ASP A 20 26.83 -28.80 5.84
C ASP A 20 25.43 -29.37 5.54
N THR A 21 25.04 -29.41 4.27
CA THR A 21 23.80 -30.05 3.83
C THR A 21 23.76 -31.53 4.21
N LYS A 22 24.86 -32.27 3.99
CA LYS A 22 24.95 -33.69 4.39
C LYS A 22 24.80 -33.85 5.90
N SER A 23 25.51 -33.02 6.68
CA SER A 23 25.42 -33.06 8.15
C SER A 23 24.02 -32.71 8.67
N LEU A 24 23.33 -31.75 8.05
CA LEU A 24 21.93 -31.43 8.39
C LEU A 24 20.98 -32.60 8.10
N LEU A 25 21.15 -33.27 6.96
CA LEU A 25 20.33 -34.45 6.61
C LEU A 25 20.57 -35.62 7.58
N GLU A 26 21.83 -35.90 7.93
CA GLU A 26 22.18 -36.89 8.94
C GLU A 26 21.58 -36.54 10.31
N ALA A 27 21.59 -35.26 10.70
CA ALA A 27 20.99 -34.79 11.93
C ALA A 27 19.46 -34.96 11.94
N VAL A 28 18.77 -34.74 10.82
CA VAL A 28 17.31 -34.97 10.71
C VAL A 28 16.96 -36.45 10.90
N GLU A 29 17.82 -37.37 10.45
CA GLU A 29 17.60 -38.81 10.67
C GLU A 29 17.79 -39.23 12.14
N GLN A 30 18.77 -38.62 12.82
CA GLN A 30 19.14 -38.92 14.20
C GLN A 30 18.27 -38.18 15.24
N ILE A 31 17.87 -36.95 14.94
CA ILE A 31 17.12 -36.04 15.80
C ILE A 31 15.72 -35.88 15.18
N ARG A 32 14.90 -36.91 15.34
CA ARG A 32 13.51 -36.84 14.90
C ARG A 32 12.72 -35.95 15.86
N PRO A 33 11.84 -35.07 15.35
CA PRO A 33 10.94 -34.33 16.22
C PRO A 33 10.07 -35.30 17.02
N ASP A 34 9.98 -35.06 18.32
CA ASP A 34 9.15 -35.80 19.27
C ASP A 34 7.66 -35.47 19.14
N VAL A 35 7.34 -34.40 18.42
CA VAL A 35 5.98 -34.00 18.04
C VAL A 35 5.86 -33.92 16.51
N PRO A 36 4.88 -34.59 15.89
CA PRO A 36 4.62 -34.43 14.45
C PRO A 36 4.29 -32.96 14.12
N GLY A 37 5.11 -32.33 13.28
CA GLY A 37 4.80 -31.00 12.75
C GLY A 37 3.60 -31.05 11.82
N ASN A 38 2.54 -30.30 12.13
CA ASN A 38 1.40 -30.08 11.25
C ASN A 38 0.90 -28.63 11.36
N GLU A 39 -0.02 -28.26 10.50
CA GLU A 39 -0.65 -26.95 10.44
C GLU A 39 -1.59 -26.66 11.63
N LYS A 40 -1.95 -27.68 12.42
CA LYS A 40 -2.94 -27.57 13.51
C LYS A 40 -2.50 -26.60 14.60
N GLY A 41 -1.22 -26.61 14.99
CA GLY A 41 -0.71 -25.73 16.04
C GLY A 41 -0.85 -24.25 15.66
N ALA A 42 -0.40 -23.90 14.45
CA ALA A 42 -0.52 -22.53 13.93
C ALA A 42 -2.00 -22.12 13.72
N MET A 43 -2.85 -23.06 13.29
CA MET A 43 -4.29 -22.83 13.16
C MET A 43 -4.94 -22.53 14.53
N LEU A 44 -4.69 -23.34 15.55
CA LEU A 44 -5.25 -23.15 16.89
C LEU A 44 -4.82 -21.81 17.50
N GLU A 45 -3.54 -21.45 17.34
CA GLU A 45 -3.06 -20.16 17.81
C GLU A 45 -3.75 -19.00 17.06
N ARG A 46 -3.93 -19.11 15.74
CA ARG A 46 -4.70 -18.09 14.97
C ARG A 46 -6.14 -17.95 15.45
N VAL A 47 -6.82 -19.06 15.76
CA VAL A 47 -8.18 -19.03 16.33
C VAL A 47 -8.17 -18.27 17.65
N LYS A 48 -7.29 -18.66 18.57
CA LYS A 48 -7.17 -18.02 19.88
C LYS A 48 -6.90 -16.51 19.75
N ARG A 49 -5.95 -16.11 18.90
CA ARG A 49 -5.66 -14.68 18.67
C ARG A 49 -6.80 -13.92 18.01
N THR A 50 -7.58 -14.58 17.15
CA THR A 50 -8.78 -13.97 16.57
C THR A 50 -9.87 -13.76 17.63
N GLU A 51 -10.05 -14.70 18.56
CA GLU A 51 -10.99 -14.58 19.68
C GLU A 51 -10.57 -13.51 20.70
N GLU A 52 -9.27 -13.34 20.93
CA GLU A 52 -8.70 -12.33 21.83
C GLU A 52 -8.61 -10.93 21.19
N ALA A 53 -8.67 -10.83 19.86
CA ALA A 53 -8.46 -9.58 19.16
C ALA A 53 -9.65 -8.62 19.32
N GLU A 54 -9.34 -7.38 19.65
CA GLU A 54 -10.28 -6.27 19.50
C GLU A 54 -10.40 -5.85 18.04
N ARG A 55 -11.47 -5.12 17.71
CA ARG A 55 -11.59 -4.48 16.39
C ARG A 55 -10.43 -3.48 16.19
N ILE A 56 -9.94 -3.37 14.95
CA ILE A 56 -8.88 -2.41 14.57
C ILE A 56 -9.25 -0.98 14.99
N GLY A 57 -10.52 -0.61 14.83
CA GLY A 57 -11.04 0.68 15.26
C GLY A 57 -12.51 0.85 14.92
N SER A 58 -12.94 2.11 14.77
CA SER A 58 -14.24 2.45 14.22
C SER A 58 -14.24 3.82 13.59
N VAL A 59 -15.11 4.02 12.59
CA VAL A 59 -15.43 5.37 12.09
C VAL A 59 -16.03 6.20 13.23
N PRO A 60 -15.48 7.38 13.55
CA PRO A 60 -16.01 8.22 14.63
C PRO A 60 -17.38 8.78 14.26
N VAL A 61 -18.16 9.09 15.30
CA VAL A 61 -19.41 9.86 15.11
C VAL A 61 -19.04 11.23 14.52
N PRO A 62 -19.78 11.74 13.51
CA PRO A 62 -19.49 13.04 12.94
C PRO A 62 -19.41 14.14 14.01
N GLY A 63 -18.32 14.91 14.01
CA GLY A 63 -18.09 16.00 14.97
C GLY A 63 -18.96 17.23 14.74
N SER A 64 -19.63 17.33 13.59
CA SER A 64 -20.52 18.44 13.23
C SER A 64 -21.99 18.11 13.49
N ALA A 65 -22.77 19.10 13.94
CA ALA A 65 -24.21 18.93 14.14
C ALA A 65 -24.95 18.51 12.84
N LYS A 66 -24.53 19.07 11.70
CA LYS A 66 -25.03 18.69 10.37
C LYS A 66 -24.71 17.23 10.04
N GLY A 67 -23.47 16.80 10.27
CA GLY A 67 -23.04 15.41 10.03
C GLY A 67 -23.81 14.43 10.90
N MET A 68 -23.99 14.73 12.18
CA MET A 68 -24.73 13.87 13.12
C MET A 68 -26.20 13.68 12.71
N LEU A 69 -26.90 14.76 12.32
CA LEU A 69 -28.27 14.69 11.82
C LEU A 69 -28.39 13.88 10.53
N LYS A 70 -27.46 14.07 9.58
CA LYS A 70 -27.47 13.32 8.32
C LYS A 70 -27.21 11.83 8.55
N THR A 71 -26.18 11.47 9.32
CA THR A 71 -25.85 10.06 9.61
C THR A 71 -26.97 9.34 10.34
N THR A 72 -27.62 9.97 11.31
CA THR A 72 -28.76 9.36 12.01
C THR A 72 -29.95 9.15 11.08
N PHE A 73 -30.26 10.10 10.20
CA PHE A 73 -31.31 9.96 9.19
C PHE A 73 -31.01 8.84 8.19
N ASP A 74 -29.80 8.79 7.62
CA ASP A 74 -29.40 7.74 6.67
C ASP A 74 -29.44 6.35 7.33
N LYS A 75 -29.00 6.21 8.59
CA LYS A 75 -29.12 4.96 9.34
C LYS A 75 -30.56 4.56 9.61
N ALA A 76 -31.46 5.51 9.89
CA ALA A 76 -32.88 5.23 10.06
C ALA A 76 -33.54 4.72 8.76
N LEU A 77 -32.99 5.07 7.60
CA LEU A 77 -33.37 4.53 6.29
C LEU A 77 -32.69 3.19 5.95
N GLY A 78 -31.93 2.60 6.88
CA GLY A 78 -31.21 1.34 6.67
C GLY A 78 -29.94 1.47 5.82
N LYS A 79 -29.41 2.68 5.63
CA LYS A 79 -28.13 2.89 4.93
C LYS A 79 -26.95 2.75 5.90
N HIS A 80 -25.77 2.51 5.32
CA HIS A 80 -24.51 2.32 6.03
C HIS A 80 -23.47 3.39 5.64
N PRO A 81 -23.69 4.67 5.99
CA PRO A 81 -22.80 5.77 5.60
C PRO A 81 -21.36 5.56 6.11
N GLU A 82 -21.18 4.82 7.20
CA GLU A 82 -19.86 4.46 7.74
C GLU A 82 -18.96 3.72 6.74
N ILE A 83 -19.51 2.95 5.79
CA ILE A 83 -18.69 2.18 4.84
C ILE A 83 -17.96 3.11 3.89
N LEU A 84 -18.66 4.10 3.32
CA LEU A 84 -18.04 5.09 2.43
C LEU A 84 -17.05 5.96 3.20
N ILE A 85 -17.37 6.38 4.43
CA ILE A 85 -16.44 7.16 5.25
C ILE A 85 -15.17 6.36 5.58
N ASP A 86 -15.29 5.08 5.93
CA ASP A 86 -14.12 4.24 6.20
C ASP A 86 -13.23 4.10 4.96
N LYS A 87 -13.84 3.92 3.77
CA LYS A 87 -13.09 3.84 2.50
C LYS A 87 -12.48 5.17 2.05
N LEU A 88 -13.12 6.29 2.32
CA LEU A 88 -12.49 7.60 2.12
C LEU A 88 -11.34 7.81 3.11
N GLY A 89 -11.47 7.36 4.35
CA GLY A 89 -10.38 7.34 5.33
C GLY A 89 -9.20 6.50 4.87
N GLU A 90 -9.46 5.31 4.33
CA GLU A 90 -8.47 4.46 3.66
C GLU A 90 -7.70 5.24 2.60
N ARG A 91 -8.44 5.86 1.67
CA ARG A 91 -7.83 6.58 0.56
C ARG A 91 -7.01 7.77 1.03
N LEU A 92 -7.53 8.59 1.93
CA LEU A 92 -6.77 9.71 2.46
C LEU A 92 -5.45 9.28 3.14
N ALA A 93 -5.46 8.18 3.88
CA ALA A 93 -4.26 7.63 4.50
C ALA A 93 -3.29 7.04 3.45
N PHE A 94 -3.82 6.45 2.39
CA PHE A 94 -3.06 5.93 1.26
C PHE A 94 -2.37 7.05 0.49
N GLU A 95 -3.09 8.06 -0.01
CA GLU A 95 -2.53 9.20 -0.76
C GLU A 95 -1.45 9.92 0.05
N ARG A 96 -1.69 10.12 1.35
CA ARG A 96 -0.70 10.71 2.26
C ARG A 96 0.57 9.87 2.36
N SER A 97 0.43 8.54 2.32
CA SER A 97 1.56 7.62 2.28
C SER A 97 2.22 7.62 0.90
N GLY A 98 1.45 7.66 -0.18
CA GLY A 98 1.90 7.79 -1.59
C GLY A 98 2.86 8.96 -1.77
N VAL A 99 2.48 10.16 -1.35
CA VAL A 99 3.35 11.35 -1.37
C VAL A 99 4.71 11.08 -0.69
N ARG A 100 4.70 10.46 0.50
CA ARG A 100 5.94 10.15 1.25
C ARG A 100 6.76 9.05 0.59
N LEU A 101 6.12 8.04 0.01
CA LEU A 101 6.77 6.96 -0.71
C LEU A 101 7.46 7.52 -1.96
N TYR A 102 6.79 8.40 -2.71
CA TYR A 102 7.40 9.07 -3.85
C TYR A 102 8.57 9.98 -3.44
N ASP A 103 8.46 10.74 -2.34
CA ASP A 103 9.60 11.51 -1.81
C ASP A 103 10.80 10.61 -1.47
N ALA A 104 10.56 9.45 -0.84
CA ALA A 104 11.59 8.47 -0.54
C ALA A 104 12.22 7.89 -1.82
N MET A 105 11.40 7.57 -2.83
CA MET A 105 11.89 7.07 -4.12
C MET A 105 12.69 8.13 -4.89
N ILE A 106 12.25 9.39 -4.88
CA ILE A 106 12.98 10.52 -5.46
C ILE A 106 14.34 10.67 -4.78
N ALA A 107 14.40 10.57 -3.45
CA ALA A 107 15.65 10.60 -2.70
C ALA A 107 16.58 9.44 -3.08
N LYS A 108 16.05 8.22 -3.22
CA LYS A 108 16.81 7.05 -3.70
C LYS A 108 17.33 7.29 -5.12
N ALA A 109 16.48 7.73 -6.04
CA ALA A 109 16.85 7.97 -7.43
C ALA A 109 17.97 9.02 -7.53
N LYS A 110 17.87 10.15 -6.81
CA LYS A 110 18.94 11.16 -6.76
C LYS A 110 20.28 10.65 -6.24
N ALA A 111 20.27 9.63 -5.39
CA ALA A 111 21.48 9.05 -4.82
C ALA A 111 22.12 7.99 -5.73
N LEU A 112 21.36 7.43 -6.68
CA LEU A 112 21.79 6.32 -7.54
C LEU A 112 21.95 6.71 -9.02
N GLU A 113 21.27 7.77 -9.45
CA GLU A 113 21.19 8.25 -10.84
C GLU A 113 21.71 9.69 -10.97
N ASP A 114 21.79 10.19 -12.20
CA ASP A 114 21.97 11.63 -12.45
C ASP A 114 20.77 12.41 -11.86
N ALA A 115 21.08 13.47 -11.10
CA ALA A 115 20.10 14.36 -10.48
C ALA A 115 19.15 15.05 -11.47
N ASN A 116 19.53 15.12 -12.75
CA ASN A 116 18.71 15.68 -13.83
C ASN A 116 18.02 14.62 -14.71
N SER A 117 17.98 13.35 -14.28
CA SER A 117 17.34 12.29 -15.06
C SER A 117 15.83 12.50 -15.25
N ASP A 118 15.32 12.11 -16.42
CA ASP A 118 13.88 12.12 -16.74
C ASP A 118 13.06 11.33 -15.70
N LEU A 119 13.65 10.30 -15.10
CA LEU A 119 13.04 9.52 -14.03
C LEU A 119 12.63 10.41 -12.85
N ILE A 120 13.51 11.29 -12.37
CA ILE A 120 13.23 12.16 -11.24
C ILE A 120 12.10 13.14 -11.57
N GLN A 121 12.00 13.58 -12.82
CA GLN A 121 10.91 14.46 -13.26
C GLN A 121 9.57 13.72 -13.23
N VAL A 122 9.52 12.50 -13.77
CA VAL A 122 8.31 11.66 -13.73
C VAL A 122 7.88 11.38 -12.29
N LEU A 123 8.81 11.00 -11.41
CA LEU A 123 8.48 10.72 -10.01
C LEU A 123 7.95 11.95 -9.26
N LYS A 124 8.51 13.14 -9.53
CA LYS A 124 8.00 14.40 -8.94
C LYS A 124 6.61 14.74 -9.45
N HIS A 125 6.37 14.54 -10.74
CA HIS A 125 5.08 14.82 -11.33
C HIS A 125 3.99 13.96 -10.70
N ILE A 126 4.23 12.64 -10.58
CA ILE A 126 3.29 11.73 -9.91
C ILE A 126 3.07 12.16 -8.46
N ARG A 127 4.14 12.38 -7.68
CA ARG A 127 4.04 12.85 -6.29
C ARG A 127 3.17 14.11 -6.14
N ASP A 128 3.27 15.05 -7.08
CA ASP A 128 2.51 16.28 -7.03
C ASP A 128 1.01 16.01 -7.31
N GLU A 129 0.70 15.07 -8.20
CA GLU A 129 -0.67 14.59 -8.46
C GLU A 129 -1.26 13.83 -7.25
N GLU A 130 -0.49 12.95 -6.61
CA GLU A 130 -0.85 12.26 -5.36
C GLU A 130 -1.19 13.25 -4.24
N PHE A 131 -0.46 14.38 -4.18
CA PHE A 131 -0.79 15.45 -3.23
C PHE A 131 -2.11 16.15 -3.58
N GLU A 132 -2.43 16.34 -4.86
CA GLU A 132 -3.75 16.82 -5.29
C GLU A 132 -4.85 15.85 -4.88
N HIS A 133 -4.62 14.54 -5.09
CA HIS A 133 -5.54 13.47 -4.73
C HIS A 133 -5.81 13.40 -3.23
N MET A 134 -4.77 13.51 -2.41
CA MET A 134 -4.90 13.61 -0.95
C MET A 134 -5.84 14.76 -0.56
N ASN A 135 -5.70 15.93 -1.18
CA ASN A 135 -6.55 17.09 -0.88
C ASN A 135 -7.99 16.89 -1.38
N LEU A 136 -8.16 16.26 -2.54
CA LEU A 136 -9.47 15.91 -3.09
C LEU A 136 -10.27 14.98 -2.15
N VAL A 137 -9.62 13.94 -1.61
CA VAL A 137 -10.27 13.03 -0.65
C VAL A 137 -10.57 13.72 0.67
N ARG A 138 -9.65 14.56 1.18
CA ARG A 138 -9.91 15.38 2.38
C ARG A 138 -11.19 16.19 2.23
N GLU A 139 -11.34 16.90 1.11
CA GLU A 139 -12.50 17.75 0.83
C GLU A 139 -13.80 16.93 0.70
N ALA A 140 -13.72 15.72 0.14
CA ALA A 140 -14.86 14.81 0.09
C ALA A 140 -15.31 14.38 1.50
N ILE A 141 -14.38 14.04 2.39
CA ILE A 141 -14.67 13.68 3.79
C ILE A 141 -15.33 14.86 4.52
N GLU A 142 -14.77 16.05 4.38
CA GLU A 142 -15.30 17.28 5.00
C GLU A 142 -16.71 17.62 4.47
N THR A 143 -16.94 17.43 3.16
CA THR A 143 -18.25 17.64 2.52
C THR A 143 -19.32 16.71 3.10
N LEU A 144 -18.94 15.49 3.48
CA LEU A 144 -19.82 14.54 4.15
C LEU A 144 -20.01 14.84 5.64
N GLY A 145 -19.30 15.82 6.19
CA GLY A 145 -19.36 16.25 7.59
C GLY A 145 -18.55 15.38 8.54
N ALA A 146 -17.67 14.52 8.00
CA ALA A 146 -16.75 13.68 8.75
C ALA A 146 -15.40 14.37 8.97
N ASP A 147 -14.56 13.78 9.82
CA ASP A 147 -13.25 14.33 10.21
C ASP A 147 -12.13 13.66 9.40
N PRO A 148 -11.42 14.40 8.51
CA PRO A 148 -10.32 13.84 7.70
C PRO A 148 -9.06 13.53 8.51
N THR A 149 -9.01 13.88 9.80
CA THR A 149 -7.89 13.54 10.69
C THR A 149 -8.10 12.20 11.42
N ALA A 150 -9.31 11.63 11.34
CA ALA A 150 -9.63 10.37 11.98
C ALA A 150 -8.86 9.19 11.39
N MET A 151 -8.32 8.33 12.25
CA MET A 151 -7.82 7.01 11.85
C MET A 151 -9.00 6.03 11.85
N THR A 152 -9.56 5.78 10.66
CA THR A 152 -10.59 4.74 10.48
C THR A 152 -9.95 3.35 10.40
N PRO A 153 -10.71 2.25 10.56
CA PRO A 153 -10.17 0.90 10.42
C PRO A 153 -9.41 0.68 9.12
N CYS A 154 -9.96 1.12 7.99
CA CYS A 154 -9.29 0.95 6.71
C CYS A 154 -8.07 1.89 6.55
N ALA A 155 -8.11 3.10 7.14
CA ALA A 155 -6.95 4.00 7.19
C ALA A 155 -5.75 3.37 7.92
N ASP A 156 -6.01 2.68 9.04
CA ASP A 156 -4.98 1.96 9.80
C ASP A 156 -4.33 0.86 8.95
N VAL A 157 -5.15 0.03 8.30
CA VAL A 157 -4.67 -1.06 7.42
C VAL A 157 -3.89 -0.51 6.22
N ALA A 158 -4.32 0.59 5.61
CA ALA A 158 -3.58 1.24 4.52
C ALA A 158 -2.19 1.72 4.99
N GLY A 159 -2.10 2.26 6.20
CA GLY A 159 -0.83 2.60 6.86
C GLY A 159 0.07 1.39 7.01
N VAL A 160 -0.45 0.27 7.53
CA VAL A 160 0.30 -0.98 7.71
C VAL A 160 0.85 -1.50 6.38
N LYS A 161 0.04 -1.55 5.32
CA LYS A 161 0.47 -1.99 4.00
C LYS A 161 1.62 -1.13 3.45
N SER A 162 1.52 0.18 3.64
CA SER A 162 2.52 1.15 3.15
C SER A 162 3.89 1.02 3.84
N MET A 163 3.93 0.50 5.08
CA MET A 163 5.19 0.34 5.82
C MET A 163 6.19 -0.57 5.09
N GLY A 164 5.73 -1.69 4.54
CA GLY A 164 6.62 -2.62 3.83
C GLY A 164 7.25 -2.00 2.58
N VAL A 165 6.51 -1.16 1.86
CA VAL A 165 7.05 -0.45 0.70
C VAL A 165 8.06 0.60 1.14
N MET A 166 7.78 1.35 2.22
CA MET A 166 8.72 2.32 2.77
C MET A 166 10.04 1.67 3.20
N GLU A 167 9.99 0.48 3.79
CA GLU A 167 11.19 -0.29 4.14
C GLU A 167 12.04 -0.60 2.89
N VAL A 168 11.42 -1.02 1.78
CA VAL A 168 12.13 -1.27 0.52
C VAL A 168 12.75 0.02 -0.06
N LEU A 169 12.00 1.12 -0.04
CA LEU A 169 12.44 2.41 -0.58
C LEU A 169 13.57 3.04 0.25
N THR A 170 13.59 2.80 1.56
CA THR A 170 14.61 3.39 2.45
C THR A 170 15.80 2.47 2.69
N ASP A 171 15.72 1.18 2.33
CA ASP A 171 16.86 0.26 2.44
C ASP A 171 18.01 0.70 1.50
N PRO A 172 19.21 1.01 2.02
CA PRO A 172 20.35 1.39 1.19
C PRO A 172 20.91 0.24 0.32
N ARG A 173 20.47 -0.99 0.57
CA ARG A 173 20.85 -2.20 -0.18
C ARG A 173 19.97 -2.42 -1.41
N THR A 174 18.83 -1.73 -1.53
CA THR A 174 17.95 -1.85 -2.69
C THR A 174 18.33 -0.90 -3.81
N ASN A 175 18.09 -1.30 -5.05
CA ASN A 175 18.33 -0.47 -6.25
C ASN A 175 17.05 0.23 -6.75
N VAL A 176 17.19 1.04 -7.80
CA VAL A 176 16.08 1.79 -8.41
C VAL A 176 14.99 0.84 -8.92
N ALA A 177 15.34 -0.24 -9.61
CA ALA A 177 14.38 -1.23 -10.13
C ALA A 177 13.53 -1.86 -9.02
N GLN A 178 14.14 -2.24 -7.90
CA GLN A 178 13.46 -2.81 -6.74
C GLN A 178 12.54 -1.78 -6.09
N GLY A 179 12.97 -0.51 -5.98
CA GLY A 179 12.12 0.57 -5.49
C GLY A 179 10.91 0.84 -6.38
N MET A 180 11.11 0.94 -7.70
CA MET A 180 10.01 1.10 -8.66
C MET A 180 9.07 -0.12 -8.68
N GLY A 181 9.61 -1.34 -8.51
CA GLY A 181 8.81 -2.54 -8.37
C GLY A 181 7.96 -2.54 -7.10
N ALA A 182 8.46 -1.95 -6.01
CA ALA A 182 7.68 -1.76 -4.79
C ALA A 182 6.59 -0.69 -4.99
N LEU A 183 6.90 0.44 -5.65
CA LEU A 183 5.88 1.43 -6.02
C LEU A 183 4.79 0.83 -6.92
N LEU A 184 5.13 -0.05 -7.87
CA LEU A 184 4.14 -0.71 -8.72
C LEU A 184 3.06 -1.47 -7.93
N THR A 185 3.38 -1.96 -6.72
CA THR A 185 2.37 -2.61 -5.87
C THR A 185 1.35 -1.63 -5.30
N ILE A 186 1.79 -0.39 -5.05
CA ILE A 186 0.94 0.72 -4.59
C ILE A 186 0.08 1.21 -5.75
N GLU A 187 0.68 1.47 -6.91
CA GLU A 187 -0.04 1.92 -8.13
C GLU A 187 -1.17 0.99 -8.55
N LEU A 188 -0.95 -0.33 -8.45
CA LEU A 188 -1.98 -1.32 -8.78
C LEU A 188 -3.16 -1.27 -7.80
N GLU A 189 -2.88 -1.04 -6.51
CA GLU A 189 -3.93 -0.89 -5.52
C GLU A 189 -4.67 0.44 -5.69
N ASP A 190 -3.94 1.52 -5.95
CA ASP A 190 -4.49 2.87 -6.09
C ASP A 190 -5.48 2.94 -7.25
N ASN A 191 -5.04 2.46 -8.42
CA ASN A 191 -5.84 2.43 -9.63
C ASN A 191 -7.19 1.73 -9.42
N ALA A 192 -7.17 0.57 -8.74
CA ALA A 192 -8.39 -0.18 -8.43
C ALA A 192 -9.25 0.50 -7.35
N ALA A 193 -8.63 1.20 -6.39
CA ALA A 193 -9.33 1.87 -5.31
C ALA A 193 -10.18 3.04 -5.82
N TRP A 194 -9.69 3.80 -6.80
CA TRP A 194 -10.46 4.91 -7.37
C TRP A 194 -11.73 4.46 -8.10
N GLU A 195 -11.71 3.33 -8.81
CA GLU A 195 -12.92 2.73 -9.42
C GLU A 195 -13.96 2.43 -8.35
N LEU A 196 -13.53 1.72 -7.29
CA LEU A 196 -14.40 1.36 -6.18
C LEU A 196 -14.95 2.60 -5.45
N LEU A 197 -14.15 3.65 -5.25
CA LEU A 197 -14.61 4.86 -4.57
C LEU A 197 -15.66 5.63 -5.38
N ILE A 198 -15.52 5.67 -6.70
CA ILE A 198 -16.53 6.25 -7.59
C ILE A 198 -17.85 5.49 -7.43
N GLU A 199 -17.83 4.16 -7.54
CA GLU A 199 -19.02 3.31 -7.38
C GLU A 199 -19.67 3.47 -6.00
N LEU A 200 -18.87 3.46 -4.93
CA LEU A 200 -19.37 3.63 -3.57
C LEU A 200 -19.97 5.03 -3.34
N ALA A 201 -19.37 6.08 -3.91
CA ALA A 201 -19.91 7.42 -3.83
C ALA A 201 -21.23 7.56 -4.61
N GLU A 202 -21.37 6.95 -5.79
CA GLU A 202 -22.63 6.91 -6.54
C GLU A 202 -23.71 6.14 -5.79
N ALA A 203 -23.40 4.92 -5.33
CA ALA A 203 -24.32 4.09 -4.55
C ALA A 203 -24.73 4.76 -3.23
N GLY A 204 -23.82 5.54 -2.63
CA GLY A 204 -24.09 6.36 -1.44
C GLY A 204 -24.95 7.61 -1.70
N GLY A 205 -25.30 7.91 -2.95
CA GLY A 205 -26.07 9.11 -3.32
C GLY A 205 -25.24 10.39 -3.33
N HIS A 206 -23.95 10.29 -3.67
CA HIS A 206 -23.00 11.40 -3.74
C HIS A 206 -22.38 11.56 -5.14
N PRO A 207 -23.19 11.78 -6.19
CA PRO A 207 -22.73 11.80 -7.58
C PRO A 207 -21.73 12.94 -7.87
N ASN A 208 -21.79 14.04 -7.12
CA ASN A 208 -20.80 15.12 -7.26
C ASN A 208 -19.42 14.73 -6.73
N ILE A 209 -19.37 13.93 -5.65
CA ILE A 209 -18.11 13.38 -5.12
C ILE A 209 -17.57 12.35 -6.12
N ALA A 210 -18.41 11.43 -6.58
CA ALA A 210 -18.03 10.46 -7.62
C ALA A 210 -17.46 11.16 -8.86
N LYS A 211 -18.16 12.18 -9.37
CA LYS A 211 -17.71 12.95 -10.53
C LYS A 211 -16.33 13.60 -10.30
N SER A 212 -16.07 14.11 -9.09
CA SER A 212 -14.80 14.75 -8.77
C SER A 212 -13.61 13.79 -8.80
N PHE A 213 -13.85 12.50 -8.58
CA PHE A 213 -12.83 11.46 -8.52
C PHE A 213 -12.38 10.94 -9.90
N HIS A 214 -13.11 11.23 -10.99
CA HIS A 214 -12.70 10.78 -12.33
C HIS A 214 -11.36 11.36 -12.78
N LYS A 215 -11.04 12.61 -12.43
CA LYS A 215 -9.72 13.19 -12.76
C LYS A 215 -8.60 12.38 -12.10
N ALA A 216 -8.76 12.05 -10.81
CA ALA A 216 -7.77 11.25 -10.09
C ALA A 216 -7.62 9.87 -10.72
N LYS A 217 -8.73 9.21 -11.07
CA LYS A 217 -8.69 7.93 -11.78
C LYS A 217 -7.93 7.98 -13.11
N GLU A 218 -8.16 9.01 -13.93
CA GLU A 218 -7.44 9.19 -15.20
C GLU A 218 -5.94 9.39 -14.99
N GLN A 219 -5.55 10.12 -13.93
CA GLN A 219 -4.15 10.31 -13.55
C GLN A 219 -3.54 8.98 -13.08
N GLU A 220 -4.24 8.21 -12.25
CA GLU A 220 -3.77 6.89 -11.79
C GLU A 220 -3.64 5.85 -12.90
N ASP A 221 -4.49 5.92 -13.94
CA ASP A 221 -4.31 5.09 -15.14
C ASP A 221 -2.97 5.38 -15.83
N ASP A 222 -2.57 6.65 -15.88
CA ASP A 222 -1.29 7.07 -16.44
C ASP A 222 -0.11 6.76 -15.52
N HIS A 223 -0.24 6.95 -14.20
CA HIS A 223 0.79 6.59 -13.22
C HIS A 223 1.15 5.10 -13.30
N LEU A 224 0.14 4.22 -13.31
CA LEU A 224 0.34 2.78 -13.43
C LEU A 224 1.09 2.41 -14.72
N VAL A 225 0.74 3.03 -15.85
CA VAL A 225 1.44 2.81 -17.13
C VAL A 225 2.88 3.31 -17.06
N LYS A 226 3.12 4.49 -16.51
CA LYS A 226 4.46 5.08 -16.33
C LYS A 226 5.35 4.17 -15.48
N ILE A 227 4.92 3.80 -14.28
CA ILE A 227 5.71 2.97 -13.36
C ILE A 227 5.97 1.58 -13.95
N LYS A 228 4.96 0.93 -14.52
CA LYS A 228 5.12 -0.36 -15.20
C LYS A 228 6.15 -0.29 -16.34
N THR A 229 6.12 0.80 -17.12
CA THR A 229 7.06 1.02 -18.22
C THR A 229 8.47 1.26 -17.71
N LEU A 230 8.64 2.04 -16.65
CA LEU A 230 9.94 2.34 -16.04
C LEU A 230 10.60 1.09 -15.47
N VAL A 231 9.87 0.28 -14.69
CA VAL A 231 10.35 -1.02 -14.17
C VAL A 231 10.82 -1.90 -15.33
N ARG A 232 9.98 -2.05 -16.36
CA ARG A 232 10.30 -2.88 -17.52
C ARG A 232 11.54 -2.39 -18.26
N ARG A 233 11.62 -1.09 -18.54
CA ARG A 233 12.73 -0.49 -19.29
C ARG A 233 14.05 -0.72 -18.57
N ASP A 234 14.07 -0.45 -17.27
CA ASP A 234 15.27 -0.59 -16.46
C ASP A 234 15.79 -2.04 -16.43
N LEU A 235 14.90 -3.01 -16.15
CA LEU A 235 15.27 -4.43 -16.12
C LEU A 235 15.72 -4.97 -17.49
N ILE A 236 15.08 -4.53 -18.59
CA ILE A 236 15.51 -4.93 -19.94
C ILE A 236 16.90 -4.40 -20.27
N VAL A 237 17.23 -3.17 -19.85
CA VAL A 237 18.58 -2.60 -20.04
C VAL A 237 19.62 -3.39 -19.27
N GLN A 238 19.32 -3.84 -18.05
CA GLN A 238 20.27 -4.60 -17.23
C GLN A 238 20.62 -5.99 -17.78
N ILE A 239 19.76 -6.57 -18.63
CA ILE A 239 19.98 -7.90 -19.23
C ILE A 239 20.72 -7.81 -20.57
N LYS A 240 20.73 -6.64 -21.22
CA LYS A 240 21.38 -6.40 -22.51
C LYS A 240 22.82 -5.91 -22.33
#